data_AF-A0A8W7PUZ1-F1
#
_entry.id   AF-A0A8W7PUZ1-F1
#
_cell.length_a   1.000
_cell.length_b   1.000
_cell.length_c   1.000
_cell.angle_alpha   90.00
_cell.angle_beta   90.00
_cell.angle_gamma   90.00
#
_symmetry.space_group_name_H-M   'P 1'
#
loop_
_entity.id
_entity.type
_entity.pdbx_description
1 polymer ?
#
loop_
_entity_poly.entity_id
_entity_poly.type
_entity_poly.pdbx_seq_one_letter_code
_entity_poly.pdbx_strand_id
1 'polypeptide(L)'
;MDMIVTPEQLATFTAAAMLITLSPGPDNLMVLSLGIAKGRRQGMAFGLGCALGCITHTLLAALGVSALIAASPTAFGLLKFAGGAYLVYLGWQAIRSRGSNLQTEKGSVDDTPL
;
A
#
# COMPACT_ATOMS: atom_id res chain seq x y z
N MET A 1 23.11 7.98 26.89
CA MET A 1 23.33 7.55 25.49
C MET A 1 22.33 6.43 25.23
N ASP A 2 21.04 6.70 25.49
CA ASP A 2 19.98 5.70 25.58
C ASP A 2 19.15 5.74 24.31
N MET A 3 19.85 5.49 23.21
CA MET A 3 19.31 5.45 21.86
C MET A 3 18.77 4.05 21.54
N ILE A 4 17.97 3.48 22.45
CA ILE A 4 17.35 2.18 22.24
C ILE A 4 15.91 2.30 22.72
N VAL A 5 15.00 2.28 21.74
CA VAL A 5 13.54 2.19 21.80
C VAL A 5 13.01 1.82 23.19
N THR A 6 12.25 2.71 23.81
CA THR A 6 11.59 2.40 25.10
C THR A 6 10.59 1.25 24.94
N PRO A 7 10.35 0.41 25.96
CA PRO A 7 9.38 -0.69 25.89
C PRO A 7 7.98 -0.21 25.48
N GLU A 8 7.62 1.02 25.87
CA GLU A 8 6.36 1.67 25.53
C GLU A 8 6.29 2.08 24.06
N GLN A 9 7.37 2.60 23.47
CA GLN A 9 7.48 2.83 22.02
C GLN A 9 7.39 1.52 21.24
N LEU A 10 8.03 0.45 21.74
CA LEU A 10 7.95 -0.86 21.09
C LEU A 10 6.51 -1.40 21.14
N ALA A 11 5.83 -1.27 22.28
CA ALA A 11 4.45 -1.71 22.46
C ALA A 11 3.48 -0.93 21.57
N THR A 12 3.58 0.40 21.53
CA THR A 12 2.73 1.26 20.70
C THR A 12 2.99 1.07 19.20
N PHE A 13 4.26 0.95 18.79
CA PHE A 13 4.62 0.61 17.41
C PHE A 13 4.08 -0.77 17.02
N THR A 14 4.21 -1.77 17.88
CA THR A 14 3.72 -3.13 17.61
C THR A 14 2.20 -3.14 17.49
N ALA A 15 1.49 -2.43 18.37
CA ALA A 15 0.03 -2.31 18.30
C ALA A 15 -0.42 -1.61 16.99
N ALA A 16 0.25 -0.52 16.61
CA ALA A 16 -0.01 0.17 15.35
C ALA A 16 0.32 -0.72 14.13
N ALA A 17 1.46 -1.41 14.14
CA ALA A 17 1.87 -2.33 13.09
C ALA A 17 0.88 -3.50 12.96
N MET A 18 0.41 -4.07 14.07
CA MET A 18 -0.62 -5.10 14.08
C MET A 18 -1.92 -4.61 13.43
N LEU A 19 -2.38 -3.40 13.77
CA LEU A 19 -3.58 -2.80 13.15
C LEU A 19 -3.43 -2.62 11.63
N ILE A 20 -2.24 -2.20 11.18
CA ILE A 20 -1.92 -2.04 9.76
C ILE A 20 -1.82 -3.41 9.06
N THR A 21 -1.16 -4.40 9.67
CA THR A 21 -1.03 -5.76 9.14
C THR A 21 -2.37 -6.50 9.08
N LEU A 22 -3.24 -6.29 10.07
CA LEU A 22 -4.61 -6.79 10.10
C LEU A 22 -5.53 -6.12 9.09
N SER A 23 -5.10 -5.01 8.50
CA SER A 23 -5.76 -4.35 7.39
C SER A 23 -4.99 -4.66 6.10
N PRO A 24 -4.90 -5.93 5.64
CA PRO A 24 -4.29 -6.22 4.35
C PRO A 24 -5.11 -5.48 3.30
N GLY A 25 -4.53 -4.43 2.74
CA GLY A 25 -5.17 -3.64 1.70
C GLY A 25 -5.47 -4.47 0.45
N PRO A 26 -6.29 -3.92 -0.46
CA PRO A 26 -6.66 -4.60 -1.71
C PRO A 26 -5.43 -5.05 -2.52
N ASP A 27 -4.34 -4.28 -2.47
CA ASP A 27 -3.07 -4.57 -3.15
C ASP A 27 -2.43 -5.90 -2.67
N ASN A 28 -2.29 -6.08 -1.35
CA ASN A 28 -1.74 -7.30 -0.76
C ASN A 28 -2.61 -8.52 -1.04
N LEU A 29 -3.94 -8.36 -1.01
CA LEU A 29 -4.89 -9.42 -1.33
C LEU A 29 -4.84 -9.80 -2.81
N MET A 30 -4.67 -8.81 -3.70
CA MET A 30 -4.57 -9.05 -5.14
C MET A 30 -3.26 -9.79 -5.47
N VAL A 31 -2.11 -9.36 -4.93
CA VAL A 31 -0.83 -10.09 -5.08
C VAL A 31 -0.94 -11.52 -4.55
N LEU A 32 -1.56 -11.71 -3.38
CA LEU A 32 -1.74 -13.04 -2.79
C LEU A 32 -2.68 -13.91 -3.66
N SER A 33 -3.81 -13.35 -4.11
CA SER A 33 -4.78 -14.04 -4.96
C SER A 33 -4.17 -14.45 -6.31
N LEU A 34 -3.43 -13.56 -6.97
CA LEU A 34 -2.70 -13.88 -8.20
C LEU A 34 -1.58 -14.90 -7.95
N GLY A 35 -0.86 -14.81 -6.83
CA GLY A 35 0.18 -15.77 -6.46
C GLY A 35 -0.36 -17.19 -6.21
N ILE A 36 -1.55 -17.28 -5.59
CA ILE A 36 -2.25 -18.55 -5.34
C ILE A 36 -2.89 -19.08 -6.63
N ALA A 37 -3.58 -18.25 -7.41
CA ALA A 37 -4.35 -18.68 -8.58
C ALA A 37 -3.49 -19.01 -9.80
N LYS A 38 -2.39 -18.28 -10.03
CA LYS A 38 -1.54 -18.41 -11.23
C LYS A 38 -0.17 -19.06 -10.95
N GLY A 39 0.05 -19.50 -9.71
CA GLY A 39 1.26 -20.18 -9.27
C GLY A 39 2.45 -19.24 -9.01
N ARG A 40 3.46 -19.78 -8.35
CA ARG A 40 4.57 -19.02 -7.74
C ARG A 40 5.38 -18.19 -8.76
N ARG A 41 5.50 -18.65 -10.01
CA ARG A 41 6.29 -17.98 -11.05
C ARG A 41 5.57 -16.77 -11.65
N GLN A 42 4.27 -16.87 -11.91
CA GLN A 42 3.48 -15.76 -12.45
C GLN A 42 3.17 -14.72 -11.36
N GLY A 43 2.93 -15.16 -10.12
CA GLY A 43 2.82 -14.27 -8.97
C GLY A 43 4.10 -13.45 -8.71
N MET A 44 5.28 -14.07 -8.87
CA MET A 44 6.56 -13.38 -8.69
C MET A 44 6.83 -12.35 -9.79
N ALA A 45 6.44 -12.63 -11.04
CA ALA A 45 6.51 -11.65 -12.13
C ALA A 45 5.57 -10.46 -11.92
N PHE A 46 4.33 -10.72 -11.48
CA PHE A 46 3.36 -9.68 -11.10
C PHE A 46 3.87 -8.82 -9.94
N GLY A 47 4.37 -9.47 -8.88
CA GLY A 47 4.93 -8.79 -7.72
C GLY A 47 6.15 -7.93 -8.07
N LEU A 48 7.05 -8.40 -8.93
CA LEU A 48 8.19 -7.62 -9.42
C LEU A 48 7.74 -6.43 -10.27
N GLY A 49 6.72 -6.60 -11.11
CA GLY A 49 6.12 -5.51 -11.90
C GLY A 49 5.52 -4.43 -11.01
N CYS A 50 4.70 -4.81 -10.02
CA CYS A 50 4.16 -3.88 -9.02
C CYS A 50 5.28 -3.19 -8.23
N ALA A 51 6.30 -3.93 -7.77
CA ALA A 51 7.41 -3.36 -7.03
C ALA A 51 8.17 -2.30 -7.83
N LEU A 52 8.49 -2.60 -9.10
CA LEU A 52 9.12 -1.64 -10.01
C LEU A 52 8.24 -0.41 -10.24
N GLY A 53 6.95 -0.61 -10.50
CA GLY A 53 5.99 0.49 -10.65
C GLY A 53 5.92 1.38 -9.40
N CYS A 54 5.84 0.78 -8.21
CA CYS A 54 5.85 1.49 -6.94
C CYS A 54 7.14 2.26 -6.72
N ILE A 55 8.30 1.70 -7.07
CA ILE A 55 9.60 2.38 -6.96
C ILE A 55 9.64 3.57 -7.90
N THR A 56 9.30 3.39 -9.18
CA THR A 56 9.30 4.48 -10.17
C THR A 56 8.34 5.58 -9.76
N HIS A 57 7.11 5.23 -9.32
CA HIS A 57 6.13 6.19 -8.86
C HIS A 57 6.59 6.95 -7.61
N THR A 58 7.17 6.24 -6.63
CA THR A 58 7.71 6.85 -5.40
C THR A 58 8.88 7.79 -5.71
N LEU A 59 9.78 7.41 -6.62
CA LEU A 59 10.86 8.28 -7.06
C LEU A 59 10.33 9.53 -7.76
N LEU A 60 9.36 9.37 -8.66
CA LEU A 60 8.73 10.49 -9.35
C LEU A 60 8.03 11.43 -8.36
N ALA A 61 7.31 10.88 -7.38
CA ALA A 61 6.66 11.63 -6.33
C ALA A 61 7.68 12.33 -5.42
N ALA A 62 8.75 11.65 -5.00
CA ALA A 62 9.79 12.24 -4.16
C ALA A 62 10.51 13.38 -4.88
N LEU A 63 10.87 13.19 -6.15
CA LEU A 63 11.48 14.24 -6.98
C LEU A 63 10.50 15.40 -7.21
N GLY A 64 9.25 15.12 -7.53
CA GLY A 64 8.21 16.12 -7.75
C GLY A 64 7.87 16.92 -6.49
N VAL A 65 7.74 16.25 -5.34
CA VAL A 65 7.51 16.90 -4.03
C VAL A 65 8.74 17.70 -3.61
N SER A 66 9.95 17.21 -3.87
CA SER A 66 11.19 17.98 -3.61
C SER A 66 11.24 19.26 -4.45
N ALA A 67 10.87 19.17 -5.73
CA ALA A 67 10.75 20.33 -6.61
C ALA A 67 9.65 21.29 -6.13
N LEU A 68 8.52 20.77 -5.65
CA LEU A 68 7.42 21.57 -5.11
C LEU A 68 7.83 22.32 -3.83
N ILE A 69 8.60 21.67 -2.95
CA ILE A 69 9.16 22.29 -1.73
C ILE A 69 10.15 23.40 -2.11
N ALA A 70 11.00 23.18 -3.10
CA ALA A 70 11.94 24.19 -3.60
C ALA A 70 11.21 25.38 -4.25
N ALA A 71 10.05 25.15 -4.88
CA ALA A 71 9.28 26.18 -5.56
C ALA A 71 8.47 27.06 -4.60
N SER A 72 7.83 26.51 -3.56
CA SER A 72 7.05 27.33 -2.61
C SER A 72 6.74 26.66 -1.26
N PRO A 73 6.90 27.37 -0.13
CA PRO A 73 6.44 26.94 1.20
C PRO A 73 4.92 26.74 1.29
N THR A 74 4.12 27.51 0.55
CA THR A 74 2.64 27.43 0.61
C THR A 74 2.09 26.16 -0.04
N ALA A 75 2.73 25.70 -1.12
CA ALA A 75 2.34 24.47 -1.81
C ALA A 75 2.60 23.22 -0.93
N PHE A 76 3.70 23.22 -0.18
CA PHE A 76 3.99 22.16 0.80
C PHE A 76 2.97 22.13 1.95
N GLY A 77 2.54 23.30 2.43
CA GLY A 77 1.49 23.41 3.44
C GLY A 77 0.16 22.80 2.99
N LEU A 78 -0.27 23.12 1.76
CA LEU A 78 -1.50 22.57 1.18
C LEU A 78 -1.38 21.05 0.97
N LEU A 79 -0.22 20.58 0.52
CA LEU A 79 0.06 19.15 0.34
C LEU A 79 0.01 18.37 1.66
N LYS A 80 0.54 18.92 2.76
CA LYS A 80 0.43 18.30 4.10
C LYS A 80 -1.03 18.13 4.52
N PHE A 81 -1.83 19.18 4.36
CA PHE A 81 -3.25 19.11 4.72
C PHE A 81 -4.04 18.14 3.83
N ALA A 82 -3.81 18.18 2.51
CA ALA A 82 -4.43 17.27 1.56
C ALA A 82 -4.06 15.80 1.86
N GLY A 83 -2.76 15.52 2.11
CA GLY A 83 -2.28 14.19 2.47
C GLY A 83 -2.86 13.68 3.79
N GLY A 84 -2.92 14.53 4.81
CA GLY A 84 -3.55 14.20 6.09
C GLY A 84 -5.04 13.89 5.94
N ALA A 85 -5.78 14.71 5.19
CA ALA A 85 -7.19 14.49 4.92
C ALA A 85 -7.43 13.17 4.14
N TYR A 86 -6.57 12.86 3.18
CA TYR A 86 -6.65 11.62 2.41
C TYR A 86 -6.44 10.37 3.29
N LEU A 87 -5.49 10.40 4.22
CA LEU A 87 -5.29 9.31 5.18
C LEU A 87 -6.48 9.12 6.12
N VAL A 88 -7.11 10.20 6.58
CA VAL A 88 -8.34 10.12 7.38
C VAL A 88 -9.47 9.49 6.56
N TYR A 89 -9.62 9.88 5.29
CA TYR A 89 -10.60 9.29 4.38
C TYR A 89 -10.35 7.80 4.16
N LEU A 90 -9.10 7.40 3.85
CA LEU A 90 -8.74 6.00 3.68
C LEU A 90 -8.94 5.18 4.96
N GLY A 91 -8.58 5.73 6.13
CA GLY A 91 -8.83 5.09 7.42
C GLY A 91 -10.31 4.88 7.68
N TRP A 92 -11.14 5.89 7.40
CA TRP A 92 -12.61 5.79 7.48
C TRP A 92 -13.16 4.74 6.52
N GLN A 93 -12.68 4.73 5.28
CA GLN A 93 -13.08 3.75 4.27
C GLN A 93 -12.67 2.33 4.67
N ALA A 94 -11.48 2.12 5.24
CA ALA A 94 -11.03 0.82 5.74
C ALA A 94 -11.91 0.28 6.88
N ILE A 95 -12.38 1.16 7.77
CA ILE A 95 -13.33 0.80 8.83
C ILE A 95 -14.72 0.49 8.23
N ARG A 96 -15.13 1.22 7.19
CA ARG A 96 -16.44 1.06 6.54
C ARG A 96 -16.51 -0.13 5.58
N SER A 97 -15.43 -0.48 4.89
CA SER A 97 -15.42 -1.48 3.80
C SER A 97 -15.23 -2.92 4.29
N ARG A 98 -15.40 -3.18 5.58
CA ARG A 98 -15.32 -4.49 6.25
C ARG A 98 -16.31 -5.55 5.73
N GLY A 99 -16.87 -5.40 4.52
CA GLY A 99 -17.85 -6.32 3.95
C GLY A 99 -18.08 -6.29 2.44
N SER A 100 -17.29 -5.63 1.59
CA SER A 100 -17.60 -5.65 0.15
C SER A 100 -16.39 -5.55 -0.76
N ASN A 101 -16.31 -6.50 -1.70
CA ASN A 101 -15.43 -6.60 -2.86
C ASN A 101 -14.20 -7.50 -2.71
N LEU A 102 -14.45 -8.76 -2.31
CA LEU A 102 -13.74 -9.89 -2.92
C LEU A 102 -14.22 -10.02 -4.37
N GLN A 103 -13.71 -9.17 -5.26
CA GLN A 103 -13.86 -9.41 -6.69
C GLN A 103 -12.91 -10.54 -7.08
N THR A 104 -13.47 -11.74 -7.05
CA THR A 104 -12.99 -12.90 -7.79
C THR A 104 -12.90 -12.51 -9.27
N GLU A 105 -11.76 -11.98 -9.69
CA GLU A 105 -11.36 -12.08 -11.09
C GLU A 105 -11.17 -13.57 -11.39
N LYS A 106 -12.25 -14.18 -11.89
CA LYS A 106 -12.21 -15.41 -12.67
C LYS A 106 -11.31 -15.15 -13.87
N GLY A 107 -10.02 -15.44 -13.71
CA GLY A 107 -9.15 -15.76 -14.83
C GLY A 107 -9.61 -17.09 -15.39
N SER A 108 -10.57 -17.06 -16.31
CA SER A 108 -10.85 -18.13 -17.26
C SER A 108 -9.57 -18.38 -18.07
N VAL A 109 -8.72 -19.28 -17.58
CA VAL A 109 -7.87 -20.06 -18.47
C VAL A 109 -8.77 -21.17 -18.96
N ASP A 110 -9.40 -20.87 -20.10
CA ASP A 110 -10.14 -21.79 -20.95
C ASP A 110 -9.34 -23.09 -21.09
N ASP A 111 -9.97 -24.17 -20.63
CA ASP A 111 -9.62 -25.52 -20.98
C ASP A 111 -9.61 -25.62 -22.51
N THR A 112 -8.42 -25.72 -23.10
CA THR A 112 -8.29 -26.31 -24.43
C THR A 112 -7.99 -27.79 -24.23
N PRO A 113 -8.99 -28.68 -24.30
CA PRO A 113 -8.71 -30.03 -24.72
C PRO A 113 -8.41 -30.02 -26.22
N LEU A 114 -7.53 -30.95 -26.60
CA LEU A 114 -7.00 -31.30 -27.93
C LEU A 114 -5.63 -30.68 -28.25
#